data_AF-A0A235EKP4-F1
#
_entry.id   AF-A0A235EKP4-F1
#
_cell.length_a   1.000
_cell.length_b   1.000
_cell.length_c   1.000
_cell.angle_alpha   90.00
_cell.angle_beta   90.00
_cell.angle_gamma   90.00
#
_symmetry.space_group_name_H-M   'P 1'
#
loop_
_entity.id
_entity.type
_entity.pdbx_description
1 polymer ?
#
loop_
_entity_poly.entity_id
_entity_poly.type
_entity_poly.pdbx_seq_one_letter_code
_entity_poly.pdbx_strand_id
1 'polypeptide(L)'
;MPVGGLPGFAYHGGLPSLTACPWRARPFRMPSYLRSVLWTLALGAPAIHAAAPDPALLGCWRATKIVLHTPDGEKAEDSSGRCTLQFKDDQFDSVCKTTSGVSTTTYRYQVVRPQVYAATMASSSFRTEMVGSTREYEYRLDGDRLRTVTVPPAMAFAAAAAAPRVETEAARVACP
;
A
#
# COMPACT_ATOMS: atom_id res chain seq x y z
N MET A 1 -33.19 -25.18 -41.18
CA MET A 1 -32.64 -26.54 -41.39
C MET A 1 -31.34 -26.68 -40.62
N PRO A 2 -31.09 -27.84 -39.99
CA PRO A 2 -30.69 -27.88 -38.59
C PRO A 2 -29.49 -28.82 -38.28
N VAL A 3 -29.18 -28.90 -36.99
CA VAL A 3 -28.58 -30.02 -36.23
C VAL A 3 -27.07 -30.31 -36.32
N GLY A 4 -26.43 -30.19 -35.16
CA GLY A 4 -25.41 -31.12 -34.66
C GLY A 4 -25.28 -30.90 -33.15
N GLY A 5 -25.30 -31.88 -32.25
CA GLY A 5 -25.48 -33.32 -32.31
C GLY A 5 -25.33 -33.84 -30.86
N LEU A 6 -26.26 -34.65 -30.38
CA LEU A 6 -26.12 -35.55 -29.22
C LEU A 6 -26.33 -36.96 -29.77
N PRO A 7 -25.59 -37.97 -29.30
CA PRO A 7 -26.12 -38.85 -28.26
C PRO A 7 -24.99 -39.30 -27.27
N GLY A 8 -25.24 -39.94 -26.14
CA GLY A 8 -26.41 -40.72 -25.79
C GLY A 8 -26.41 -41.15 -24.31
N PHE A 9 -27.58 -41.66 -23.96
CA PHE A 9 -28.01 -42.11 -22.65
C PHE A 9 -27.39 -43.47 -22.25
N ALA A 10 -27.14 -43.56 -20.93
CA ALA A 10 -27.46 -44.63 -19.99
C ALA A 10 -27.36 -46.11 -20.40
N TYR A 11 -26.70 -46.92 -19.57
CA TYR A 11 -27.21 -48.25 -19.20
C TYR A 11 -26.99 -48.57 -17.72
N HIS A 12 -28.10 -48.99 -17.11
CA HIS A 12 -28.25 -49.59 -15.78
C HIS A 12 -27.86 -51.07 -15.81
N GLY A 13 -27.56 -51.63 -14.63
CA GLY A 13 -27.51 -53.07 -14.35
C GLY A 13 -26.08 -53.59 -14.29
N GLY A 14 -25.66 -54.42 -13.34
CA GLY A 14 -26.32 -55.19 -12.30
C GLY A 14 -25.24 -56.07 -11.68
N LEU A 15 -25.32 -56.33 -10.38
CA LEU A 15 -24.39 -57.17 -9.61
C LEU A 15 -24.22 -58.59 -10.20
N PRO A 16 -23.12 -59.29 -9.86
CA PRO A 16 -23.29 -60.31 -8.82
C PRO A 16 -22.20 -60.32 -7.73
N SER A 17 -22.70 -60.41 -6.52
CA SER A 17 -22.22 -61.08 -5.30
C SER A 17 -20.93 -61.92 -5.31
N LEU A 18 -20.17 -61.68 -4.23
CA LEU A 18 -19.64 -62.63 -3.24
C LEU A 18 -18.59 -63.66 -3.68
N THR A 19 -17.35 -63.38 -3.28
CA THR A 19 -16.48 -64.40 -2.66
C THR A 19 -15.91 -63.88 -1.35
N ALA A 20 -16.20 -64.64 -0.29
CA ALA A 20 -15.55 -64.66 1.03
C ALA A 20 -14.04 -64.96 0.85
N CYS A 21 -13.08 -64.72 1.75
CA CYS A 21 -12.96 -64.57 3.21
C CYS A 21 -11.44 -64.26 3.48
N PRO A 22 -10.85 -64.38 4.68
CA PRO A 22 -11.03 -63.63 5.92
C PRO A 22 -9.67 -63.19 6.52
N TRP A 23 -9.43 -61.91 6.84
CA TRP A 23 -8.29 -61.59 7.73
C TRP A 23 -8.69 -60.59 8.82
N ARG A 24 -8.77 -61.12 10.04
CA ARG A 24 -8.78 -60.37 11.29
C ARG A 24 -7.50 -59.51 11.35
N ALA A 25 -7.65 -58.20 11.43
CA ALA A 25 -6.62 -57.33 11.99
C ALA A 25 -7.26 -56.14 12.71
N ARG A 26 -7.35 -56.33 14.04
CA ARG A 26 -7.38 -55.37 15.17
C ARG A 26 -7.99 -53.96 14.96
N PRO A 27 -8.88 -53.51 15.87
CA PRO A 27 -9.32 -52.12 15.88
C PRO A 27 -8.13 -51.22 16.24
N PHE A 28 -7.73 -50.34 15.32
CA PHE A 28 -6.79 -49.28 15.63
C PHE A 28 -7.50 -48.29 16.57
N ARG A 29 -7.19 -48.40 17.85
CA ARG A 29 -7.64 -47.49 18.90
C ARG A 29 -6.91 -46.16 18.65
N MET A 30 -7.59 -45.24 17.97
CA MET A 30 -7.04 -43.94 17.63
C MET A 30 -6.92 -43.11 18.92
N PRO A 31 -5.71 -42.69 19.34
CA PRO A 31 -5.55 -41.92 20.57
C PRO A 31 -6.18 -40.53 20.42
N SER A 32 -6.97 -40.13 21.41
CA SER A 32 -7.71 -38.87 21.51
C SER A 32 -6.83 -37.60 21.65
N TYR A 33 -5.64 -37.58 21.06
CA TYR A 33 -4.68 -36.46 21.15
C TYR A 33 -4.55 -35.62 19.87
N LEU A 34 -5.27 -35.99 18.80
CA LEU A 34 -5.25 -35.22 17.54
C LEU A 34 -6.25 -34.05 17.50
N ARG A 35 -7.02 -33.83 18.56
CA ARG A 35 -8.01 -32.73 18.61
C ARG A 35 -7.46 -31.42 19.17
N SER A 36 -6.26 -31.43 19.77
CA SER A 36 -5.70 -30.28 20.49
C SER A 36 -4.67 -29.45 19.71
N VAL A 37 -4.24 -29.89 18.52
CA VAL A 37 -3.20 -29.18 17.72
C VAL A 37 -3.79 -28.13 16.78
N LEU A 38 -5.11 -28.07 16.62
CA LEU A 38 -5.77 -27.09 15.74
C LEU A 38 -6.15 -25.77 16.43
N TRP A 39 -6.00 -25.66 17.76
CA TRP A 39 -6.36 -24.44 18.51
C TRP A 39 -5.18 -23.48 18.73
N THR A 40 -3.93 -23.91 18.54
CA THR A 40 -2.75 -23.06 18.75
C THR A 40 -2.30 -22.29 17.51
N LEU A 41 -2.91 -22.50 16.34
CA LEU A 41 -2.52 -21.86 15.07
C LEU A 41 -3.37 -20.65 14.66
N ALA A 42 -4.28 -20.18 15.52
CA ALA A 42 -5.15 -19.03 15.23
C ALA A 42 -4.62 -17.67 15.71
N LEU A 43 -3.48 -17.62 16.43
CA LEU A 43 -2.90 -16.39 16.98
C LEU A 43 -1.60 -16.04 16.26
N GLY A 44 -1.69 -15.71 14.98
CA GLY A 44 -0.49 -15.35 14.22
C GLY A 44 -0.75 -14.83 12.81
N ALA A 45 -1.97 -14.39 12.50
CA ALA A 45 -2.16 -13.58 11.29
C ALA A 45 -1.68 -12.16 11.61
N PRO A 46 -0.59 -11.65 10.99
CA PRO A 46 -0.30 -10.24 11.06
C PRO A 46 -1.42 -9.56 10.30
N ALA A 47 -2.40 -9.06 11.04
CA ALA A 47 -3.44 -8.25 10.44
C ALA A 47 -2.77 -6.96 9.98
N ILE A 48 -2.47 -6.87 8.69
CA ILE A 48 -2.06 -5.64 8.02
C ILE A 48 -3.29 -4.74 8.01
N HIS A 49 -3.62 -4.17 9.16
CA HIS A 49 -4.52 -3.03 9.21
C HIS A 49 -3.72 -1.87 8.66
N ALA A 50 -4.23 -1.24 7.60
CA ALA A 50 -3.82 0.12 7.26
C ALA A 50 -3.92 0.92 8.56
N ALA A 51 -2.80 1.50 9.01
CA ALA A 51 -2.81 2.25 10.24
C ALA A 51 -3.75 3.44 10.07
N ALA A 52 -4.54 3.74 11.11
CA ALA A 52 -5.28 4.98 11.17
C ALA A 52 -4.33 6.16 10.87
N PRO A 53 -4.82 7.26 10.26
CA PRO A 53 -3.98 8.41 9.98
C PRO A 53 -3.28 8.87 11.25
N ASP A 54 -1.97 9.16 11.15
CA ASP A 54 -1.22 9.70 12.28
C ASP A 54 -1.77 11.11 12.58
N PRO A 55 -2.45 11.31 13.73
CA PRO A 55 -3.06 12.60 14.04
C PRO A 55 -2.04 13.73 14.10
N ALA A 56 -0.76 13.42 14.33
CA ALA A 56 0.29 14.42 14.39
C ALA A 56 0.64 15.00 13.00
N LEU A 57 0.34 14.30 11.91
CA LEU A 57 0.50 14.82 10.54
C LEU A 57 -0.60 15.83 10.18
N LEU A 58 -1.77 15.75 10.80
CA LEU A 58 -2.93 16.57 10.45
C LEU A 58 -2.65 18.07 10.59
N GLY A 59 -3.31 18.85 9.74
CA GLY A 59 -3.19 20.31 9.70
C GLY A 59 -2.26 20.81 8.61
N CYS A 60 -1.80 22.05 8.78
CA CYS A 60 -1.07 22.76 7.74
C CYS A 60 0.41 22.89 8.05
N TRP A 61 1.21 22.67 7.01
CA TRP A 61 2.67 22.71 7.05
C TRP A 61 3.18 23.58 5.92
N ARG A 62 4.16 24.43 6.18
CA ARG A 62 4.86 25.20 5.17
C ARG A 62 6.24 24.61 4.96
N ALA A 63 6.55 24.22 3.73
CA ALA A 63 7.88 23.73 3.39
C ALA A 63 8.91 24.85 3.58
N THR A 64 9.88 24.65 4.47
CA THR A 64 10.98 25.58 4.74
C THR A 64 12.21 25.23 3.91
N LYS A 65 12.35 23.96 3.52
CA LYS A 65 13.41 23.45 2.66
C LYS A 65 12.92 22.24 1.87
N ILE A 66 13.21 22.20 0.57
CA ILE A 66 12.97 21.06 -0.31
C ILE A 66 14.28 20.76 -1.03
N VAL A 67 14.76 19.53 -0.95
CA VAL A 67 15.94 19.07 -1.68
C VAL A 67 15.51 17.97 -2.64
N LEU A 68 15.62 18.26 -3.93
CA LEU A 68 15.40 17.30 -5.00
C LEU A 68 16.74 16.72 -5.43
N HIS A 69 16.85 15.40 -5.38
CA HIS A 69 17.98 14.65 -5.92
C HIS A 69 17.57 14.00 -7.24
N THR A 70 18.23 14.37 -8.32
CA THR A 70 18.05 13.67 -9.60
C THR A 70 18.78 12.33 -9.58
N PRO A 71 18.39 11.37 -10.44
CA PRO A 71 19.12 10.11 -10.60
C PRO A 71 20.60 10.31 -10.96
N ASP A 72 20.93 11.40 -11.64
CA ASP A 72 22.30 11.76 -12.05
C ASP A 72 23.13 12.39 -10.91
N GLY A 73 22.56 12.49 -9.70
CA GLY A 73 23.23 13.02 -8.52
C GLY A 73 23.19 14.54 -8.39
N GLU A 74 22.56 15.25 -9.35
CA GLU A 74 22.32 16.67 -9.23
C GLU A 74 21.35 16.96 -8.08
N LYS A 75 21.57 18.11 -7.42
CA LYS A 75 20.75 18.56 -6.31
C LYS A 75 20.19 19.93 -6.62
N ALA A 76 18.88 20.05 -6.54
CA ALA A 76 18.19 21.33 -6.53
C ALA A 76 17.62 21.57 -5.13
N GLU A 77 17.89 22.73 -4.56
CA GLU A 77 17.36 23.15 -3.26
C GLU A 77 16.39 24.31 -3.43
N ASP A 78 15.21 24.22 -2.82
CA ASP A 78 14.24 25.30 -2.69
C ASP A 78 13.97 25.58 -1.20
N SER A 79 14.42 26.75 -0.74
CA SER A 79 14.19 27.26 0.62
C SER A 79 13.24 28.46 0.65
N SER A 80 12.44 28.64 -0.41
CA SER A 80 11.63 29.85 -0.62
C SER A 80 10.35 29.94 0.24
N GLY A 81 9.95 28.87 0.93
CA GLY A 81 8.72 28.89 1.73
C GLY A 81 7.42 28.86 0.91
N ARG A 82 7.51 28.65 -0.42
CA ARG A 82 6.40 28.85 -1.37
C ARG A 82 5.38 27.72 -1.42
N CYS A 83 5.72 26.55 -0.87
CA CYS A 83 4.83 25.38 -0.84
C CYS A 83 4.21 25.19 0.55
N THR A 84 2.92 24.90 0.59
CA THR A 84 2.18 24.51 1.79
C THR A 84 1.48 23.18 1.56
N LEU A 85 1.49 22.33 2.59
CA LEU A 85 0.84 21.03 2.64
C LEU A 85 -0.30 21.11 3.65
N GLN A 86 -1.50 20.66 3.30
CA GLN A 86 -2.62 20.51 4.23
C GLN A 86 -3.01 19.03 4.31
N PHE A 87 -2.65 18.38 5.42
CA PHE A 87 -3.02 17.00 5.69
C PHE A 87 -4.40 16.93 6.35
N LYS A 88 -5.27 16.11 5.76
CA LYS A 88 -6.58 15.69 6.27
C LYS A 88 -6.52 14.19 6.58
N ASP A 89 -7.64 13.53 6.84
CA ASP A 89 -7.65 12.12 7.25
C ASP A 89 -7.06 11.17 6.18
N ASP A 90 -7.54 11.24 4.94
CA ASP A 90 -7.15 10.31 3.86
C ASP A 90 -6.53 11.00 2.63
N GLN A 91 -6.40 12.33 2.69
CA GLN A 91 -5.81 13.13 1.62
C GLN A 91 -4.95 14.26 2.17
N PHE A 92 -4.03 14.74 1.33
CA PHE A 92 -3.41 16.04 1.56
C PHE A 92 -3.29 16.83 0.27
N ASP A 93 -3.38 18.15 0.40
CA ASP A 93 -3.24 19.09 -0.70
C ASP A 93 -1.89 19.79 -0.59
N SER A 94 -1.11 19.78 -1.68
CA SER A 94 0.14 20.52 -1.83
C SER A 94 -0.10 21.72 -2.74
N VAL A 95 0.05 22.92 -2.21
CA VAL A 95 -0.14 24.19 -2.92
C VAL A 95 1.20 24.93 -2.97
N CYS A 96 1.75 25.12 -4.16
CA CYS A 96 3.03 25.79 -4.39
C CYS A 96 2.84 27.06 -5.22
N LYS A 97 3.40 28.19 -4.74
CA LYS A 97 3.47 29.42 -5.52
C LYS A 97 4.61 29.34 -6.53
N THR A 98 4.30 29.48 -7.82
CA THR A 98 5.26 29.54 -8.92
C THR A 98 5.29 30.96 -9.50
N THR A 99 6.19 31.22 -10.46
CA THR A 99 6.23 32.48 -11.20
C THR A 99 5.00 32.68 -12.09
N SER A 100 4.38 31.59 -12.54
CA SER A 100 3.20 31.58 -13.42
C SER A 100 1.87 31.51 -12.67
N GLY A 101 1.87 31.44 -11.34
CA GLY A 101 0.66 31.39 -10.52
C GLY A 101 0.77 30.38 -9.37
N VAL A 102 -0.30 29.61 -9.16
CA VAL A 102 -0.38 28.62 -8.09
C VAL A 102 -0.51 27.22 -8.71
N SER A 103 0.36 26.32 -8.30
CA SER A 103 0.26 24.90 -8.61
C SER A 103 -0.36 24.16 -7.42
N THR A 104 -1.38 23.35 -7.69
CA THR A 104 -2.05 22.53 -6.69
C THR A 104 -1.94 21.08 -7.09
N THR A 105 -1.55 20.22 -6.15
CA THR A 105 -1.51 18.77 -6.31
C THR A 105 -2.19 18.11 -5.13
N THR A 106 -3.19 17.28 -5.39
CA THR A 106 -3.91 16.53 -4.37
C THR A 106 -3.40 15.10 -4.35
N TYR A 107 -3.13 14.59 -3.15
CA TYR A 107 -2.70 13.22 -2.92
C TYR A 107 -3.70 12.52 -2.02
N ARG A 108 -4.03 11.27 -2.34
CA ARG A 108 -4.55 10.33 -1.35
C ARG A 108 -3.38 9.73 -0.61
N TYR A 109 -3.46 9.61 0.71
CA TYR A 109 -2.37 9.05 1.48
C TYR A 109 -2.85 8.12 2.59
N GLN A 110 -1.96 7.22 3.00
CA GLN A 110 -2.19 6.29 4.09
C GLN A 110 -0.88 5.95 4.78
N VAL A 111 -0.89 5.82 6.10
CA VAL A 111 0.27 5.34 6.87
C VAL A 111 0.36 3.83 6.68
N VAL A 112 1.37 3.38 5.93
CA VAL A 112 1.53 1.97 5.53
C VAL A 112 2.42 1.20 6.49
N ARG A 113 3.32 1.90 7.19
CA ARG A 113 4.25 1.36 8.20
C ARG A 113 4.51 2.46 9.24
N PRO A 114 5.02 2.13 10.45
CA PRO A 114 5.42 3.15 11.40
C PRO A 114 6.32 4.20 10.74
N GLN A 115 5.94 5.47 10.84
CA GLN A 115 6.69 6.60 10.27
C GLN A 115 6.87 6.56 8.74
N VAL A 116 6.03 5.81 8.02
CA VAL A 116 6.01 5.81 6.55
C VAL A 116 4.57 5.95 6.03
N TYR A 117 4.33 6.94 5.18
CA TYR A 117 3.07 7.05 4.44
C TYR A 117 3.28 6.81 2.95
N ALA A 118 2.32 6.15 2.31
CA ALA A 118 2.22 6.07 0.85
C ALA A 118 1.29 7.19 0.38
N ALA A 119 1.69 7.94 -0.64
CA ALA A 119 0.92 9.02 -1.26
C ALA A 119 0.72 8.72 -2.75
N THR A 120 -0.54 8.57 -3.15
CA THR A 120 -0.96 8.42 -4.55
C THR A 120 -1.46 9.76 -5.06
N MET A 121 -0.86 10.26 -6.15
CA MET A 121 -1.28 11.52 -6.75
C MET A 121 -2.67 11.37 -7.36
N ALA A 122 -3.67 12.07 -6.82
CA ALA A 122 -5.05 12.03 -7.30
C ALA A 122 -5.31 13.07 -8.39
N SER A 123 -4.68 14.23 -8.29
CA SER A 123 -4.75 15.30 -9.30
C SER A 123 -3.55 16.23 -9.19
N SER A 124 -3.20 16.91 -10.29
CA SER A 124 -2.22 18.00 -10.29
C SER A 124 -2.58 19.02 -11.36
N SER A 125 -2.41 20.31 -11.07
CA SER A 125 -2.51 21.37 -12.08
C SER A 125 -1.22 21.58 -12.89
N PHE A 126 -0.13 20.89 -12.53
CA PHE A 126 1.17 21.03 -13.19
C PHE A 126 1.76 19.69 -13.68
N ARG A 127 1.65 18.63 -12.87
CA ARG A 127 2.20 17.28 -13.15
C ARG A 127 1.09 16.28 -13.47
N THR A 128 0.29 16.55 -14.49
CA THR A 128 -0.87 15.70 -14.83
C THR A 128 -0.45 14.30 -15.26
N GLU A 129 0.75 14.15 -15.83
CA GLU A 129 1.34 12.87 -16.23
C GLU A 129 1.64 11.95 -15.04
N MET A 130 1.76 12.50 -13.83
CA MET A 130 2.07 11.76 -12.62
C MET A 130 0.81 11.30 -11.86
N VAL A 131 -0.40 11.66 -12.31
CA VAL A 131 -1.65 11.23 -11.68
C VAL A 131 -1.74 9.69 -11.71
N GLY A 132 -2.11 9.11 -10.57
CA GLY A 132 -2.11 7.66 -10.32
C GLY A 132 -0.77 7.10 -9.85
N SER A 133 0.34 7.84 -9.95
CA SER A 133 1.61 7.41 -9.39
C SER A 133 1.58 7.41 -7.86
N THR A 134 2.22 6.41 -7.25
CA THR A 134 2.33 6.28 -5.80
C THR A 134 3.78 6.38 -5.38
N ARG A 135 4.05 7.14 -4.31
CA ARG A 135 5.36 7.26 -3.69
C ARG A 135 5.24 7.07 -2.19
N GLU A 136 6.23 6.43 -1.59
CA GLU A 136 6.32 6.30 -0.15
C GLU A 136 7.26 7.34 0.43
N TYR A 137 6.93 7.83 1.62
CA TYR A 137 7.68 8.83 2.34
C TYR A 137 7.88 8.40 3.78
N GLU A 138 9.15 8.29 4.19
CA GLU A 138 9.50 8.31 5.60
C GLU A 138 9.24 9.70 6.14
N TYR A 139 8.64 9.80 7.32
CA TYR A 139 8.40 11.06 7.99
C TYR A 139 8.88 11.04 9.44
N ARG A 140 9.32 12.20 9.92
CA ARG A 140 9.67 12.43 11.32
C ARG A 140 9.06 13.74 11.78
N LEU A 141 8.48 13.71 12.97
CA LEU A 141 7.87 14.85 13.62
C LEU A 141 8.69 15.20 14.86
N ASP A 142 8.98 16.49 15.01
CA ASP A 142 9.71 17.07 16.12
C ASP A 142 9.03 18.39 16.49
N GLY A 143 8.04 18.30 17.39
CA GLY A 143 7.14 19.40 17.71
C GLY A 143 6.44 19.94 16.47
N ASP A 144 6.72 21.18 16.13
CA ASP A 144 6.18 21.89 14.96
C ASP A 144 7.01 21.72 13.69
N ARG A 145 7.95 20.77 13.67
CA ARG A 145 8.76 20.45 12.49
C ARG A 145 8.41 19.07 11.95
N LEU A 146 8.12 19.03 10.65
CA LEU A 146 7.94 17.82 9.86
C LEU A 146 9.09 17.67 8.89
N ARG A 147 9.76 16.52 8.91
CA ARG A 147 10.71 16.12 7.86
C ARG A 147 10.14 14.93 7.11
N THR A 148 10.15 14.98 5.78
CA THR A 148 9.80 13.84 4.93
C THR A 148 10.92 13.50 3.95
N VAL A 149 11.06 12.22 3.63
CA VAL A 149 12.08 11.71 2.70
C VAL A 149 11.45 10.62 1.84
N THR A 150 11.61 10.71 0.52
CA THR A 150 11.11 9.66 -0.39
C THR A 150 11.84 8.35 -0.11
N VAL A 151 11.07 7.28 0.09
CA VAL A 151 11.59 5.91 0.25
C VAL A 151 11.84 5.31 -1.13
N PRO A 152 13.05 4.80 -1.41
CA PRO A 152 13.28 4.05 -2.63
C PRO A 152 12.40 2.79 -2.65
N PRO A 153 11.76 2.47 -3.78
CA PRO A 153 10.95 1.26 -3.91
C PRO A 153 11.79 0.01 -3.64
N ALA A 154 11.29 -0.87 -2.75
CA ALA A 154 12.01 -2.05 -2.28
C ALA A 154 12.31 -3.10 -3.37
N MET A 155 11.57 -3.06 -4.48
CA MET A 155 11.86 -3.84 -5.68
C MET A 155 12.32 -2.89 -6.79
N ALA A 156 13.62 -2.93 -7.08
CA ALA A 156 14.23 -2.23 -8.21
C ALA A 156 13.81 -2.89 -9.53
N PHE A 157 12.59 -2.66 -9.99
CA PHE A 157 12.31 -2.70 -11.42
C PHE A 157 12.86 -1.41 -12.01
N ALA A 158 13.54 -1.47 -13.17
CA ALA A 158 14.33 -0.37 -13.73
C ALA A 158 13.62 1.00 -13.82
N ALA A 159 12.29 1.05 -13.85
CA ALA A 159 11.49 2.29 -13.83
C ALA A 159 11.54 3.02 -12.47
N ALA A 160 11.80 2.30 -11.38
CA ALA A 160 11.76 2.78 -10.01
C ALA A 160 13.05 3.52 -9.61
N ALA A 161 14.17 3.23 -10.27
CA ALA A 161 15.45 3.92 -10.11
C ALA A 161 15.46 5.35 -10.70
N ALA A 162 14.47 5.69 -11.54
CA ALA A 162 14.38 6.99 -12.20
C ALA A 162 13.57 8.03 -11.40
N ALA A 163 12.85 7.63 -10.35
CA ALA A 163 12.06 8.57 -9.55
C ALA A 163 13.01 9.41 -8.67
N PRO A 164 13.00 10.75 -8.79
CA PRO A 164 13.91 11.58 -8.03
C PRO A 164 13.58 11.49 -6.53
N ARG A 165 14.63 11.38 -5.71
CA ARG A 165 14.49 11.37 -4.25
C ARG A 165 14.26 12.79 -3.77
N VAL A 166 13.20 13.00 -3.00
CA VAL A 166 12.84 14.29 -2.43
C VAL A 166 13.00 14.23 -0.92
N GLU A 167 13.70 15.21 -0.36
CA GLU A 167 13.66 15.53 1.07
C GLU A 167 12.93 16.85 1.28
N THR A 168 12.07 16.92 2.28
CA THR A 168 11.36 18.15 2.65
C THR A 168 11.47 18.36 4.14
N GLU A 169 11.77 19.59 4.54
CA GLU A 169 11.51 20.09 5.88
C GLU A 169 10.37 21.09 5.82
N ALA A 170 9.47 21.01 6.78
CA ALA A 170 8.32 21.88 6.89
C ALA A 170 8.05 22.27 8.34
N ALA A 171 7.53 23.48 8.53
CA ALA A 171 7.09 23.99 9.82
C ALA A 171 5.57 24.04 9.88
N ARG A 172 4.98 23.74 11.04
CA ARG A 172 3.55 23.85 11.27
C ARG A 172 3.11 25.32 11.14
N VAL A 173 1.99 25.54 10.48
CA VAL A 173 1.40 26.87 10.27
C VAL A 173 -0.12 26.82 10.48
N ALA A 174 -0.73 27.97 10.72
CA ALA A 174 -2.18 28.08 10.67
C ALA A 174 -2.69 27.70 9.28
N CYS A 175 -3.79 26.94 9.22
CA CYS A 175 -4.46 26.67 7.96
C CYS A 175 -5.12 27.93 7.41
N PRO A 176 -5.12 28.11 6.07
CA PRO A 176 -5.81 29.20 5.41
C PRO A 176 -7.34 29.08 5.54
#